data_AF-A0A8J3YTQ6-F1
#
_entry.id   AF-A0A8J3YTQ6-F1
#
_cell.length_a   1.000
_cell.length_b   1.000
_cell.length_c   1.000
_cell.angle_alpha   90.00
_cell.angle_beta   90.00
_cell.angle_gamma   90.00
#
_symmetry.space_group_name_H-M   'P 1'
#
loop_
_entity.id
_entity.type
_entity.pdbx_description
1 polymer ?
#
loop_
_entity_poly.entity_id
_entity_poly.type
_entity_poly.pdbx_seq_one_letter_code
_entity_poly.pdbx_strand_id
1 'polypeptide(L)' 'MTIALRAVWTAMVLLTAAFVAVLAGLLTAAGGATLPNALLAGGVAFASTAGVLLAVLTLLLSGPQ' A
#
# COMPACT_ATOMS: atom_id res chain seq x y z
N MET A 1 -20.45 7.51 8.70
CA MET A 1 -19.79 6.26 8.28
C MET A 1 -19.47 5.41 9.51
N THR A 2 -19.91 4.16 9.57
CA THR A 2 -19.73 3.31 10.76
C THR A 2 -18.26 2.90 10.94
N ILE A 3 -17.85 2.58 12.17
CA ILE A 3 -16.48 2.11 12.49
C ILE A 3 -16.11 0.87 11.66
N ALA A 4 -17.07 -0.05 11.47
CA ALA A 4 -16.90 -1.24 10.64
C ALA A 4 -16.54 -0.90 9.18
N LEU A 5 -17.21 0.09 8.57
CA LEU A 5 -16.93 0.46 7.19
C LEU A 5 -15.52 1.07 7.04
N ARG A 6 -15.09 1.88 8.00
CA ARG A 6 -13.72 2.44 8.01
C ARG A 6 -12.67 1.34 8.10
N ALA A 7 -12.90 0.33 8.94
CA ALA A 7 -12.00 -0.82 9.07
C ALA A 7 -11.89 -1.62 7.76
N VAL A 8 -13.01 -1.86 7.07
CA VAL A 8 -13.02 -2.55 5.77
C VAL A 8 -12.21 -1.78 4.73
N TRP A 9 -12.40 -0.46 4.61
CA TRP A 9 -11.63 0.36 3.66
C TRP A 9 -10.14 0.36 3.97
N THR A 10 -9.75 0.50 5.23
CA THR A 10 -8.34 0.40 5.64
C THR A 10 -7.74 -0.97 5.26
N ALA A 11 -8.48 -2.06 5.48
CA ALA A 11 -8.04 -3.39 5.09
C ALA A 11 -7.85 -3.53 3.57
N MET A 12 -8.78 -2.98 2.77
CA MET A 12 -8.64 -2.97 1.31
C MET A 12 -7.40 -2.18 0.86
N VAL A 13 -7.14 -1.01 1.47
CA VAL A 13 -5.94 -0.21 1.20
C VAL A 13 -4.66 -1.01 1.46
N LEU A 14 -4.58 -1.71 2.60
CA LEU A 14 -3.42 -2.53 2.95
C LEU A 14 -3.23 -3.70 2.00
N LEU A 15 -4.31 -4.36 1.57
CA LEU A 15 -4.26 -5.43 0.58
C LEU A 15 -3.76 -4.94 -0.78
N THR A 16 -4.24 -3.78 -1.25
CA THR A 16 -3.76 -3.17 -2.49
C THR A 16 -2.28 -2.80 -2.38
N ALA A 17 -1.86 -2.18 -1.28
CA ALA A 17 -0.46 -1.85 -1.05
C ALA A 17 0.43 -3.10 -1.01
N ALA A 18 -0.03 -4.20 -0.37
CA ALA A 18 0.69 -5.47 -0.34
C ALA A 18 0.84 -6.08 -1.73
N PHE A 19 -0.19 -6.02 -2.57
CA PHE A 19 -0.12 -6.49 -3.95
C PHE A 19 0.92 -5.72 -4.78
N VAL A 20 0.91 -4.38 -4.67
CA VAL A 20 1.91 -3.52 -5.35
C VAL A 20 3.33 -3.82 -4.84
N ALA A 21 3.49 -4.02 -3.54
CA ALA A 21 4.76 -4.37 -2.91
C ALA A 21 5.35 -5.68 -3.45
N VAL A 22 4.52 -6.71 -3.56
CA VAL A 22 4.91 -8.02 -4.10
C VAL A 22 5.32 -7.89 -5.56
N LEU A 23 4.54 -7.16 -6.37
CA LEU A 23 4.88 -6.93 -7.78
C LEU A 23 6.19 -6.16 -7.94
N ALA A 24 6.38 -5.08 -7.18
CA ALA A 24 7.61 -4.29 -7.22
C ALA A 24 8.84 -5.11 -6.80
N GLY A 25 8.72 -5.92 -5.75
CA GLY A 25 9.77 -6.83 -5.31
C GLY A 25 10.10 -7.90 -6.35
N LEU A 26 9.08 -8.52 -6.94
CA LEU A 26 9.24 -9.49 -8.03
C LEU A 26 9.91 -8.87 -9.26
N LEU A 27 9.48 -7.67 -9.68
CA LEU A 27 10.08 -6.96 -10.80
C LEU A 27 11.56 -6.66 -10.55
N THR A 28 11.88 -6.24 -9.33
CA THR A 28 13.25 -5.91 -8.92
C THR A 28 14.13 -7.17 -8.91
N ALA A 29 13.61 -8.30 -8.40
CA ALA A 29 14.30 -9.58 -8.46
C ALA A 29 14.48 -10.07 -9.91
N ALA A 30 13.46 -9.93 -10.76
CA ALA A 30 13.52 -10.27 -12.18
C ALA A 30 14.52 -9.40 -12.97
N GLY A 31 14.75 -8.17 -12.54
CA GLY A 31 15.78 -7.27 -13.05
C GLY A 31 17.21 -7.63 -12.62
N GLY A 32 17.41 -8.73 -11.87
CA GLY A 32 18.73 -9.21 -11.45
C GLY A 32 19.22 -8.62 -10.11
N ALA A 33 18.37 -7.93 -9.36
CA ALA A 33 18.73 -7.45 -8.04
C ALA A 33 18.87 -8.59 -7.02
N THR A 34 19.72 -8.39 -6.01
CA THR A 34 19.82 -9.32 -4.88
C THR A 34 18.53 -9.34 -4.07
N LEU A 35 18.27 -10.46 -3.39
CA LEU A 35 17.05 -10.64 -2.57
C LEU A 35 16.83 -9.50 -1.55
N PRO A 36 17.85 -8.99 -0.81
CA PRO A 36 17.67 -7.85 0.09
C PRO A 36 17.21 -6.59 -0.63
N ASN A 37 17.75 -6.30 -1.83
CA ASN A 37 17.35 -5.13 -2.62
C ASN A 37 15.92 -5.26 -3.15
N ALA A 38 15.50 -6.46 -3.55
CA ALA A 38 14.13 -6.73 -3.96
C ALA A 38 13.13 -6.55 -2.81
N LEU A 39 13.49 -6.99 -1.60
CA LEU A 39 12.68 -6.78 -0.39
C LEU A 39 12.58 -5.29 -0.03
N LEU A 40 13.68 -4.55 -0.11
CA LEU A 40 13.68 -3.10 0.12
C LEU A 40 12.80 -2.37 -0.91
N ALA A 41 12.91 -2.72 -2.19
CA ALA A 41 12.07 -2.14 -3.24
C ALA A 41 10.57 -2.43 -3.01
N GLY A 42 10.22 -3.68 -2.66
CA GLY A 42 8.87 -4.06 -2.30
C GLY A 42 8.36 -3.30 -1.06
N GLY A 43 9.18 -3.17 -0.02
CA GLY A 43 8.84 -2.43 1.20
C GLY A 43 8.63 -0.93 0.95
N VAL A 44 9.45 -0.30 0.10
CA VAL A 44 9.27 1.10 -0.30
C VAL A 44 8.00 1.28 -1.12
N ALA A 45 7.72 0.35 -2.03
CA ALA A 45 6.48 0.35 -2.82
C ALA A 45 5.24 0.16 -1.92
N PHE A 46 5.32 -0.71 -0.91
CA PHE A 46 4.27 -0.86 0.11
C PHE A 46 4.03 0.46 0.84
N ALA A 47 5.07 1.02 1.45
CA ALA A 47 4.96 2.18 2.32
C ALA A 47 4.44 3.41 1.58
N SER A 48 4.91 3.65 0.35
CA SER A 48 4.43 4.74 -0.50
C SER A 48 2.97 4.54 -0.92
N THR A 49 2.60 3.34 -1.38
CA THR A 49 1.21 3.04 -1.79
C THR A 49 0.23 3.13 -0.63
N ALA A 50 0.56 2.49 0.50
CA ALA A 50 -0.25 2.54 1.71
C ALA A 50 -0.38 3.97 2.23
N GLY A 51 0.72 4.73 2.28
CA GLY A 51 0.72 6.13 2.71
C GLY A 51 -0.20 7.00 1.87
N VAL A 52 -0.10 6.90 0.54
CA VAL A 52 -0.96 7.67 -0.38
C VAL A 52 -2.43 7.29 -0.23
N LEU A 53 -2.75 6.00 -0.24
CA LEU A 53 -4.13 5.55 -0.18
C LEU A 53 -4.78 5.85 1.19
N LEU A 54 -4.03 5.73 2.29
CA LEU A 54 -4.50 6.13 3.61
C LEU A 54 -4.70 7.64 3.70
N ALA A 55 -3.81 8.44 3.11
CA ALA A 55 -3.96 9.90 3.05
C ALA A 55 -5.20 10.31 2.23
N VAL A 56 -5.47 9.65 1.11
CA VAL A 56 -6.69 9.86 0.32
C VAL A 56 -7.93 9.46 1.14
N LEU A 57 -7.89 8.32 1.82
CA LEU A 57 -8.99 7.87 2.66
C LEU A 57 -9.26 8.85 3.81
N THR A 58 -8.23 9.40 4.48
CA THR A 58 -8.42 10.42 5.51
C THR A 58 -8.98 11.72 4.95
N LEU A 59 -8.52 12.17 3.78
CA LEU A 59 -9.08 13.36 3.12
C LEU A 59 -10.56 13.18 2.80
N LEU A 60 -10.94 12.06 2.18
CA LEU A 60 -12.34 11.74 1.86
C LEU A 60 -13.23 11.66 3.10
N LEU A 61 -12.68 11.17 4.21
CA LEU A 61 -13.39 11.10 5.50
C LEU A 61 -13.48 12.46 6.22
N SER A 62 -12.63 13.43 5.86
CA SER A 62 -12.57 14.77 6.49
C SER A 62 -13.36 15.86 5.74
N GLY A 63 -13.92 15.55 4.57
CA GLY A 63 -14.73 16.50 3.81
C GLY A 63 -16.01 16.94 4.54
N PRO A 64 -16.54 18.15 4.25
CA PRO A 64 -17.75 18.66 4.89
C PRO A 64 -18.93 17.71 4.60
N GLN A 65 -19.52 17.17 5.67
CA GLN A 65 -20.76 16.39 5.64
C GLN A 65 -21.95 17.33 5.57
#